data_AF-A0A662H883-F1
#
_entry.id   AF-A0A662H883-F1
#
_cell.length_a   1.000
_cell.length_b   1.000
_cell.length_c   1.000
_cell.angle_alpha   90.00
_cell.angle_beta   90.00
_cell.angle_gamma   90.00
#
_symmetry.space_group_name_H-M   'P 1'
#
loop_
_entity.id
_entity.type
_entity.pdbx_description
1 polymer ?
#
loop_
_entity_poly.entity_id
_entity_poly.type
_entity_poly.pdbx_seq_one_letter_code
_entity_poly.pdbx_strand_id
1 'polypeptide(L)'
;MSKDQLIGALLMAGSIAGILIYGYLLTTPYSYIVLQLTAFVAVAGVLGILAWIGYTLATTPPPKPIEEIEKEIEEELKKLEAEMKEEEEEKREEERKSQEEGSEGA
;
A
#
# COMPACT_ATOMS: atom_id res chain seq x y z
N MET A 1 -11.81 24.91 3.84
CA MET A 1 -11.56 23.70 4.63
C MET A 1 -10.48 22.91 3.91
N SER A 2 -9.34 22.65 4.55
CA SER A 2 -8.36 21.73 3.95
C SER A 2 -8.98 20.34 3.84
N LYS A 3 -8.57 19.58 2.83
CA LYS A 3 -9.10 18.23 2.60
C LYS A 3 -8.95 17.38 3.86
N ASP A 4 -7.84 17.54 4.56
CA ASP A 4 -7.53 16.82 5.80
C ASP A 4 -8.45 17.20 6.96
N GLN A 5 -8.84 18.48 7.08
CA GLN A 5 -9.84 18.91 8.07
C GLN A 5 -11.23 18.35 7.77
N LEU A 6 -11.60 18.19 6.49
CA LEU A 6 -12.88 17.61 6.11
C LEU A 6 -12.94 16.12 6.46
N ILE A 7 -11.88 15.35 6.14
CA ILE A 7 -11.78 13.94 6.53
C ILE A 7 -11.81 13.82 8.06
N GLY A 8 -11.04 14.64 8.78
CA GLY A 8 -11.01 14.62 10.24
C GLY A 8 -12.37 14.94 10.87
N ALA A 9 -13.07 15.96 10.37
CA ALA A 9 -14.40 16.33 10.85
C ALA A 9 -15.45 15.24 10.55
N LEU A 10 -15.37 14.60 9.39
CA LEU A 10 -16.29 13.53 9.00
C LEU A 10 -16.07 12.28 9.86
N LEU A 11 -14.81 11.91 10.13
CA LEU A 11 -14.47 10.83 11.06
C LEU A 11 -14.95 11.13 12.50
N MET A 12 -14.76 12.36 12.97
CA MET A 12 -15.22 12.78 14.30
C MET A 12 -16.75 12.71 14.41
N ALA A 13 -17.47 13.31 13.45
CA ALA A 13 -18.92 13.31 13.44
C ALA A 13 -19.49 11.89 13.30
N GLY A 14 -18.91 11.07 12.41
CA GLY A 14 -19.28 9.67 12.22
C GLY A 14 -19.06 8.83 13.48
N SER A 15 -17.95 9.04 14.19
CA SER A 15 -17.65 8.34 15.43
C SER A 15 -18.64 8.71 16.54
N ILE A 16 -18.92 10.01 16.72
CA ILE A 16 -19.88 10.49 17.71
C ILE A 16 -21.28 9.94 17.40
N ALA A 17 -21.72 10.01 16.14
CA ALA A 17 -23.00 9.46 15.72
C ALA A 17 -23.07 7.94 15.96
N GLY A 18 -22.00 7.20 15.65
CA GLY A 18 -21.89 5.77 15.91
C GLY A 18 -22.04 5.41 17.38
N ILE A 19 -21.39 6.16 18.28
CA ILE A 19 -21.48 5.96 19.74
C ILE A 19 -22.93 6.18 20.22
N LEU A 20 -23.57 7.26 19.77
CA LEU A 20 -24.94 7.58 20.17
C LEU A 20 -25.94 6.51 19.69
N ILE A 21 -25.81 6.07 18.43
CA ILE A 21 -26.65 5.01 17.84
C ILE A 21 -26.43 3.69 18.58
N TYR A 22 -25.17 3.29 18.79
CA TYR A 22 -24.84 2.04 19.47
C TYR A 22 -25.35 2.04 20.93
N GLY A 23 -25.12 3.14 21.66
CA GLY A 23 -25.62 3.31 23.02
C GLY A 23 -27.14 3.25 23.09
N TYR A 24 -27.84 3.85 22.14
CA TYR A 24 -29.31 3.77 22.04
C TYR A 24 -29.81 2.36 21.71
N LEU A 25 -29.16 1.64 20.80
CA LEU A 25 -29.51 0.24 20.50
C LEU A 25 -29.36 -0.67 21.73
N LEU A 26 -28.41 -0.36 22.61
CA LEU A 26 -28.16 -1.12 23.84
C LEU A 26 -29.23 -0.92 24.92
N THR A 27 -29.97 0.19 24.92
CA THR A 27 -31.09 0.43 25.86
C THR A 27 -32.41 -0.19 25.40
N THR A 28 -32.47 -0.65 24.15
CA THR A 28 -33.65 -1.27 23.54
C THR A 28 -33.64 -2.80 23.81
N PRO A 29 -34.78 -3.52 23.76
CA PRO A 29 -34.83 -4.99 23.88
C PRO A 29 -33.93 -5.78 22.90
N TYR A 30 -33.39 -5.14 21.86
CA TYR A 30 -32.44 -5.74 20.94
C TYR A 30 -31.00 -5.82 21.49
N SER A 31 -30.75 -5.33 22.71
CA SER A 31 -29.44 -5.28 23.35
C SER A 31 -28.69 -6.61 23.30
N TYR A 32 -29.38 -7.73 23.54
CA TYR A 32 -28.78 -9.06 23.50
C TYR A 32 -28.26 -9.43 22.10
N ILE A 33 -29.05 -9.16 21.06
CA ILE A 33 -28.67 -9.43 19.66
C ILE A 33 -27.50 -8.52 19.25
N VAL A 34 -27.55 -7.24 19.65
CA VAL A 34 -26.50 -6.25 19.35
C VAL A 34 -25.18 -6.66 20.00
N LEU A 35 -25.20 -7.07 21.27
CA LEU A 35 -24.03 -7.56 21.97
C LEU A 35 -23.47 -8.84 21.32
N GLN A 36 -24.33 -9.80 21.00
CA GLN A 36 -23.92 -11.03 20.33
C GLN A 36 -23.29 -10.75 18.97
N LEU A 37 -23.84 -9.81 18.20
CA LEU A 37 -23.28 -9.40 16.92
C LEU A 37 -21.90 -8.74 17.11
N THR A 38 -21.75 -7.84 18.09
CA THR A 38 -20.44 -7.22 18.36
C THR A 38 -19.39 -8.23 18.82
N ALA A 39 -19.77 -9.19 19.68
CA ALA A 39 -18.88 -10.25 20.10
C ALA A 39 -18.50 -11.16 18.92
N PHE A 40 -19.45 -11.49 18.06
CA PHE A 40 -19.19 -12.24 16.84
C PHE A 40 -18.24 -11.50 15.91
N VAL A 41 -18.44 -10.20 15.64
CA VAL A 41 -17.55 -9.40 14.79
C VAL A 41 -16.14 -9.32 15.39
N ALA A 42 -16.01 -9.16 16.72
CA ALA A 42 -14.71 -9.17 17.38
C ALA A 42 -13.98 -10.50 17.19
N VAL A 43 -14.66 -11.63 17.43
CA VAL A 43 -14.09 -12.97 17.25
C VAL A 43 -13.79 -13.26 15.78
N ALA A 44 -14.71 -12.92 14.87
CA ALA A 44 -14.54 -13.07 13.43
C ALA A 44 -13.40 -12.20 12.89
N GLY A 45 -13.15 -11.02 13.46
CA GLY A 45 -12.00 -10.20 13.12
C GLY A 45 -10.68 -10.90 13.45
N VAL A 46 -10.56 -11.43 14.68
CA VAL A 46 -9.35 -12.17 15.11
C VAL A 46 -9.17 -13.45 14.29
N LEU A 47 -10.22 -14.26 14.16
CA LEU A 47 -10.17 -15.50 13.39
C LEU A 47 -9.99 -15.23 11.89
N GLY A 48 -10.50 -14.13 11.37
CA GLY A 48 -10.31 -13.70 9.99
C GLY A 48 -8.85 -13.37 9.68
N ILE A 49 -8.18 -12.66 10.60
CA ILE A 49 -6.72 -12.41 10.49
C ILE A 49 -5.95 -13.74 10.56
N LEU A 50 -6.28 -14.62 11.50
CA LEU A 50 -5.63 -15.93 11.61
C LEU A 50 -5.86 -16.79 10.38
N ALA A 51 -7.08 -16.78 9.83
CA ALA A 51 -7.41 -17.49 8.60
C ALA A 51 -6.67 -16.92 7.40
N TRP A 52 -6.51 -15.59 7.31
CA TRP A 52 -5.72 -14.95 6.27
C TRP A 52 -4.24 -15.33 6.35
N ILE A 53 -3.65 -15.32 7.54
CA ILE A 53 -2.26 -15.76 7.75
C ILE A 53 -2.12 -17.26 7.44
N GLY A 54 -3.08 -18.08 7.87
CA GLY A 54 -3.08 -19.50 7.55
C GLY A 54 -3.20 -19.74 6.04
N TYR A 55 -4.02 -18.93 5.36
CA TYR A 55 -4.16 -18.97 3.91
C TYR A 55 -2.85 -18.59 3.21
N THR A 56 -2.18 -17.52 3.63
CA THR A 56 -0.88 -17.15 3.05
C THR A 56 0.17 -18.23 3.30
N LEU A 57 0.28 -18.79 4.51
CA LEU A 57 1.23 -19.87 4.79
C LEU A 57 0.94 -21.16 4.01
N ALA A 58 -0.34 -21.50 3.80
CA ALA A 58 -0.73 -22.69 3.05
C ALA A 58 -0.52 -22.51 1.53
N THR A 59 -0.57 -21.28 1.04
CA THR A 59 -0.47 -20.96 -0.39
C THR A 59 0.86 -20.36 -0.80
N THR A 60 1.73 -19.99 0.14
CA THR A 60 3.10 -19.63 -0.15
C THR A 60 3.93 -20.90 -0.24
N PRO A 61 4.40 -21.30 -1.43
CA PRO A 61 5.41 -22.33 -1.55
C PRO A 61 6.63 -21.91 -0.71
N PRO A 62 7.32 -22.87 -0.08
CA PRO A 62 8.46 -22.59 0.78
C PRO A 62 9.42 -21.64 0.06
N PRO A 63 9.92 -20.61 0.76
CA PRO A 63 10.75 -19.57 0.17
C PRO A 63 11.83 -20.24 -0.69
N LYS A 64 11.91 -19.86 -1.97
CA LYS A 64 12.95 -20.36 -2.87
C LYS A 64 14.32 -20.10 -2.24
N PRO A 65 15.32 -20.97 -2.46
CA PRO A 65 16.67 -20.77 -1.94
C PRO A 65 17.17 -19.36 -2.25
N ILE A 66 17.67 -18.67 -1.24
CA ILE A 66 18.06 -17.26 -1.27
C ILE A 66 19.05 -16.96 -2.41
N GLU A 67 19.86 -17.95 -2.80
CA GLU A 67 20.87 -17.87 -3.87
C GLU A 67 20.30 -17.61 -5.27
N GLU A 68 19.09 -18.09 -5.59
CA GLU A 68 18.46 -17.83 -6.90
C GLU A 68 17.87 -16.42 -6.96
N ILE A 69 17.30 -15.97 -5.84
CA ILE A 69 16.70 -14.62 -5.70
C ILE A 69 17.81 -13.55 -5.73
N GLU A 70 18.94 -13.78 -5.06
CA GLU A 70 20.08 -12.86 -5.11
C GLU A 70 20.67 -12.74 -6.52
N LYS A 71 20.77 -13.84 -7.27
CA LYS A 71 21.27 -13.82 -8.65
C LYS A 71 20.32 -13.12 -9.61
N GLU A 72 19.01 -13.38 -9.52
CA GLU A 72 18.00 -12.69 -10.35
C GLU A 72 17.99 -11.17 -10.05
N ILE A 73 18.06 -10.78 -8.78
CA ILE A 73 18.11 -9.36 -8.37
C ILE A 73 19.41 -8.68 -8.82
N GLU A 74 20.56 -9.35 -8.70
CA GLU A 74 21.84 -8.79 -9.14
C GLU A 74 21.88 -8.62 -10.67
N GLU A 75 21.27 -9.54 -11.41
CA GLU A 75 21.17 -9.48 -12.87
C GLU A 75 20.21 -8.38 -13.34
N GLU A 76 19.06 -8.20 -12.66
CA GLU A 76 18.16 -7.07 -12.91
C GLU A 76 18.79 -5.73 -12.56
N LEU A 77 19.50 -5.61 -11.42
CA LEU A 77 20.20 -4.38 -11.05
C LEU A 77 21.26 -3.99 -12.09
N LYS A 78 22.04 -4.97 -12.57
CA LYS A 78 23.07 -4.73 -13.60
C LYS A 78 22.47 -4.25 -14.92
N LYS A 79 21.32 -4.79 -15.32
CA LYS A 79 20.60 -4.32 -16.52
C LYS A 79 20.09 -2.89 -16.33
N LEU A 80 19.47 -2.59 -15.19
CA LEU A 80 18.99 -1.24 -14.89
C LEU A 80 20.13 -0.21 -14.87
N GLU A 81 21.28 -0.58 -14.31
CA GLU A 81 22.46 0.30 -14.26
C GLU A 81 23.09 0.50 -15.65
N ALA A 82 23.03 -0.51 -16.52
CA ALA A 82 23.47 -0.41 -17.91
C ALA A 82 22.53 0.50 -18.73
N GLU A 83 21.21 0.31 -18.63
CA GLU A 83 20.21 1.15 -19.31
C GLU A 83 20.32 2.62 -18.85
N MET A 84 20.49 2.87 -17.55
CA MET A 84 20.68 4.24 -17.04
C MET A 84 21.96 4.90 -17.57
N LYS A 85 23.05 4.13 -17.70
CA LYS A 85 24.32 4.65 -18.24
C LYS A 85 24.21 4.94 -19.74
N GLU A 86 23.55 4.08 -20.50
CA GLU A 86 23.27 4.31 -21.92
C GLU A 86 22.36 5.55 -22.10
N GLU A 87 21.30 5.70 -21.29
CA GLU A 87 20.41 6.86 -21.36
C GLU A 87 21.11 8.18 -20.96
N GLU A 88 22.05 8.13 -20.02
CA GLU A 88 22.85 9.28 -19.61
C GLU A 88 23.90 9.65 -20.66
N GLU A 89 24.55 8.66 -21.29
CA GLU A 89 25.47 8.88 -22.42
C GLU A 89 24.75 9.44 -23.65
N GLU A 90 23.57 8.92 -23.99
CA GLU A 90 22.76 9.38 -25.12
C GLU A 90 22.30 10.83 -24.93
N LYS A 91 21.79 11.18 -23.74
CA LYS A 91 21.45 12.58 -23.39
C LYS A 91 22.66 13.51 -23.46
N ARG A 92 23.83 13.04 -23.01
CA ARG A 92 25.07 13.83 -23.01
C ARG A 92 25.63 14.01 -24.42
N GLU A 93 25.38 13.07 -25.32
CA GLU A 93 25.73 13.17 -26.75
C GLU A 93 24.77 14.10 -27.50
N GLU A 94 23.47 14.06 -27.22
CA GLU A 94 22.50 15.02 -27.73
C GLU A 94 22.82 16.46 -27.29
N GLU A 95 23.16 16.68 -26.01
CA GLU A 95 23.58 17.99 -25.50
C GLU A 95 24.84 18.52 -26.20
N ARG A 96 25.83 17.65 -26.47
CA ARG A 96 27.05 18.03 -27.21
C ARG A 96 26.77 18.41 -28.66
N LYS A 97 25.96 17.62 -29.37
CA LYS A 97 25.58 17.93 -30.77
C LYS A 97 24.79 19.24 -30.87
N SER A 98 23.87 19.49 -29.92
CA SER A 98 23.12 20.76 -29.86
C SER A 98 24.01 21.97 -29.56
N GLN A 99 25.15 21.78 -28.89
CA GLN A 99 26.08 22.86 -28.53
C GLN A 99 27.09 23.15 -29.66
N GLU A 100 27.46 22.14 -30.46
CA GLU A 100 28.30 22.29 -31.65
C GLU A 100 27.55 22.97 -32.81
N GLU A 101 26.30 22.59 -33.09
CA GLU A 101 25.47 23.21 -34.13
C GLU A 101 25.10 24.68 -33.82
N GLY A 102 25.01 25.04 -32.53
CA GLY A 102 24.79 26.43 -32.09
C GLY A 102 26.02 27.34 -32.21
N SER A 103 27.22 26.77 -32.38
CA SER A 103 28.49 27.51 -32.49
C SER A 103 28.89 27.83 -33.93
N GLU A 104 28.39 27.09 -34.93
CA GLU A 104 28.72 27.31 -36.35
C GLU A 104 27.74 28.25 -37.08
N GLY A 105 26.63 28.63 -36.43
CA GLY A 105 25.59 29.50 -37.00
C GLY A 105 25.66 30.99 -36.63
N ALA A 106 26.74 31.46 -35.99
CA ALA A 106 26.94 32.85 -35.55
C ALA A 106 28.06 33.56 -36.30
#